data_AF-A0A7S1F7W4-F1
#
_entry.id   AF-A0A7S1F7W4-F1
#
_cell.length_a   1.000
_cell.length_b   1.000
_cell.length_c   1.000
_cell.angle_alpha   90.00
_cell.angle_beta   90.00
_cell.angle_gamma   90.00
#
_symmetry.space_group_name_H-M   'P 1'
#
loop_
_entity.id
_entity.type
_entity.pdbx_description
1 polymer ?
#
loop_
_entity_poly.entity_id
_entity_poly.type
_entity_poly.pdbx_seq_one_letter_code
_entity_poly.pdbx_strand_id
1 'polypeptide(L)'
;VSRWRGVLALARDSREWPRMPFRLRMRTPTLEGSAGIFWYEDLDGAVEKMRSCFREVIASAGGRANEGADKSNGLPLPGSSVGEPAPHLPNIVHSTILRWPSEPADRAVAKEAFQTVAASWKPIDVVVPCARAVIEDVPYMHIACDDEHIVWESEAP
;
A
#
# COMPACT_ATOMS: atom_id res chain seq x y z
N VAL A 1 -17.87 2.00 2.53
CA VAL A 1 -17.51 2.33 1.13
C VAL A 1 -17.80 3.77 0.75
N SER A 2 -19.05 4.24 0.87
CA SER A 2 -19.46 5.59 0.45
C SER A 2 -18.62 6.73 1.05
N ARG A 3 -18.31 6.67 2.36
CA ARG A 3 -17.43 7.66 3.02
C ARG A 3 -16.05 7.72 2.38
N TRP A 4 -15.44 6.57 2.15
CA TRP A 4 -14.11 6.45 1.58
C TRP A 4 -14.06 6.89 0.12
N ARG A 5 -15.13 6.67 -0.67
CA ARG A 5 -15.21 7.20 -2.04
C ARG A 5 -15.04 8.71 -2.10
N GLY A 6 -15.64 9.45 -1.16
CA GLY A 6 -15.48 10.90 -1.07
C GLY A 6 -14.04 11.31 -0.75
N VAL A 7 -13.40 10.64 0.21
CA VAL A 7 -11.99 10.87 0.56
C VAL A 7 -11.06 10.57 -0.62
N LEU A 8 -11.28 9.44 -1.31
CA LEU A 8 -10.50 9.03 -2.48
C LEU A 8 -10.63 10.05 -3.63
N ALA A 9 -11.87 10.47 -3.94
CA ALA A 9 -12.11 11.46 -4.99
C ALA A 9 -11.47 12.82 -4.65
N LEU A 10 -11.68 13.33 -3.44
CA LEU A 10 -11.08 14.60 -3.00
C LEU A 10 -9.55 14.57 -3.01
N ALA A 11 -8.94 13.45 -2.63
CA ALA A 11 -7.48 13.31 -2.66
C ALA A 11 -6.96 13.33 -4.10
N ARG A 12 -7.62 12.63 -5.02
CA ARG A 12 -7.29 12.64 -6.46
C ARG A 12 -7.47 14.01 -7.10
N ASP A 13 -8.50 14.74 -6.71
CA ASP A 13 -8.78 16.07 -7.24
C ASP A 13 -7.83 17.15 -6.68
N SER A 14 -6.94 16.78 -5.74
CA SER A 14 -5.86 17.65 -5.27
C SER A 14 -4.88 17.99 -6.40
N ARG A 15 -4.41 19.24 -6.43
CA ARG A 15 -3.39 19.68 -7.39
C ARG A 15 -2.04 18.99 -7.19
N GLU A 16 -1.80 18.48 -6.00
CA GLU A 16 -0.57 17.76 -5.63
C GLU A 16 -0.66 16.26 -5.92
N TRP A 17 -1.81 15.75 -6.36
CA TRP A 17 -1.94 14.36 -6.78
C TRP A 17 -0.91 14.06 -7.89
N PRO A 18 -0.16 12.96 -7.82
CA PRO A 18 0.89 12.70 -8.78
C PRO A 18 0.32 12.52 -10.18
N ARG A 19 1.06 13.04 -11.16
CA ARG A 19 0.77 12.77 -12.57
C ARG A 19 1.07 11.31 -12.87
N MET A 20 0.17 10.70 -13.63
CA MET A 20 0.34 9.35 -14.16
C MET A 20 0.98 9.40 -15.56
N PRO A 21 1.70 8.35 -15.99
CA PRO A 21 2.17 7.23 -15.17
C PRO A 21 3.36 7.65 -14.27
N PHE A 22 3.64 6.87 -13.24
CA PHE A 22 4.85 7.02 -12.40
C PHE A 22 5.62 5.71 -12.33
N ARG A 23 6.85 5.76 -11.83
CA ARG A 23 7.77 4.61 -11.78
C ARG A 23 8.07 4.17 -10.37
N LEU A 24 8.08 2.86 -10.18
CA LEU A 24 8.59 2.19 -9.00
C LEU A 24 9.76 1.31 -9.39
N ARG A 25 10.73 1.12 -8.50
CA ARG A 25 11.78 0.10 -8.66
C ARG A 25 11.56 -1.04 -7.69
N MET A 26 11.24 -2.21 -8.22
CA MET A 26 11.20 -3.46 -7.46
C MET A 26 12.63 -3.87 -7.09
N ARG A 27 12.92 -3.80 -5.79
CA ARG A 27 14.21 -4.18 -5.22
C ARG A 27 14.30 -5.69 -5.01
N THR A 28 15.47 -6.11 -4.58
CA THR A 28 15.78 -7.49 -4.20
C THR A 28 14.78 -8.03 -3.17
N PRO A 29 14.30 -9.29 -3.33
CA PRO A 29 13.38 -9.87 -2.37
C PRO A 29 14.06 -10.10 -1.02
N THR A 30 13.32 -9.90 0.06
CA THR A 30 13.76 -10.20 1.44
C THR A 30 12.82 -11.19 2.10
N LEU A 31 13.32 -11.86 3.15
CA LEU A 31 12.52 -12.68 4.06
C LEU A 31 12.43 -11.97 5.41
N GLU A 32 11.23 -11.57 5.81
CA GLU A 32 10.95 -10.85 7.05
C GLU A 32 9.86 -11.54 7.86
N GLY A 33 10.25 -12.10 9.01
CA GLY A 33 9.38 -12.97 9.80
C GLY A 33 8.89 -14.17 8.98
N SER A 34 7.59 -14.26 8.78
CA SER A 34 6.93 -15.29 7.97
C SER A 34 6.56 -14.83 6.55
N ALA A 35 7.13 -13.73 6.04
CA ALA A 35 6.79 -13.17 4.73
C ALA A 35 8.00 -12.98 3.82
N GLY A 36 7.89 -13.42 2.58
CA GLY A 36 8.74 -13.02 1.48
C GLY A 36 8.22 -11.75 0.84
N ILE A 37 9.06 -10.73 0.71
CA ILE A 37 8.65 -9.37 0.35
C ILE A 37 9.50 -8.85 -0.80
N PHE A 38 8.86 -8.25 -1.81
CA PHE A 38 9.48 -7.29 -2.71
C PHE A 38 9.25 -5.88 -2.20
N TRP A 39 10.33 -5.14 -1.98
CA TRP A 39 10.29 -3.73 -1.65
C TRP A 39 10.27 -2.88 -2.91
N TYR A 40 9.51 -1.79 -2.90
CA TYR A 40 9.54 -0.82 -3.99
C TYR A 40 10.15 0.50 -3.53
N GLU A 41 11.00 1.04 -4.37
CA GLU A 41 11.48 2.40 -4.30
C GLU A 41 10.61 3.29 -5.19
N ASP A 42 10.08 4.37 -4.62
CA ASP A 42 9.24 5.35 -5.32
C ASP A 42 10.12 6.36 -6.07
N LEU A 43 10.41 6.06 -7.34
CA LEU A 43 11.41 6.80 -8.13
C LEU A 43 10.97 8.23 -8.46
N ASP A 44 9.66 8.45 -8.56
CA ASP A 44 9.08 9.73 -8.95
C ASP A 44 8.42 10.48 -7.77
N GLY A 45 8.48 9.90 -6.56
CA GLY A 45 7.86 10.44 -5.34
C GLY A 45 6.33 10.45 -5.39
N ALA A 46 5.72 9.62 -6.26
CA ALA A 46 4.29 9.64 -6.51
C ALA A 46 3.50 9.06 -5.33
N VAL A 47 3.97 7.98 -4.72
CA VAL A 47 3.31 7.36 -3.57
C VAL A 47 3.33 8.31 -2.37
N GLU A 48 4.44 9.02 -2.15
CA GLU A 48 4.49 10.01 -1.06
C GLU A 48 3.55 11.19 -1.31
N LYS A 49 3.44 11.67 -2.54
CA LYS A 49 2.44 12.69 -2.91
C LYS A 49 1.01 12.23 -2.67
N MET A 50 0.67 10.99 -3.04
CA MET A 50 -0.65 10.42 -2.73
C MET A 50 -0.90 10.38 -1.23
N ARG A 51 0.07 9.93 -0.42
CA ARG A 51 -0.03 9.93 1.04
C ARG A 51 -0.26 11.33 1.60
N SER A 52 0.44 12.35 1.07
CA SER A 52 0.21 13.74 1.47
C SER A 52 -1.22 14.20 1.17
N CYS A 53 -1.72 13.94 -0.05
CA CYS A 53 -3.09 14.27 -0.42
C CYS A 53 -4.10 13.56 0.51
N PHE A 54 -3.88 12.28 0.82
CA PHE A 54 -4.73 11.57 1.78
C PHE A 54 -4.67 12.17 3.18
N ARG A 55 -3.48 12.50 3.68
CA ARG A 55 -3.30 13.12 5.00
C ARG A 55 -4.10 14.41 5.10
N GLU A 56 -4.03 15.27 4.09
CA GLU A 56 -4.75 16.55 4.03
C GLU A 56 -6.27 16.38 3.97
N VAL A 57 -6.76 15.46 3.13
CA VAL A 57 -8.20 15.22 2.99
C VAL A 57 -8.78 14.55 4.23
N ILE A 58 -8.07 13.58 4.81
CA ILE A 58 -8.47 12.93 6.08
C ILE A 58 -8.56 13.97 7.20
N ALA A 59 -7.55 14.84 7.31
CA ALA A 59 -7.55 15.92 8.31
C ALA A 59 -8.70 16.90 8.10
N SER A 60 -8.95 17.29 6.85
CA SER A 60 -10.05 18.20 6.48
C SER A 60 -11.43 17.59 6.72
N ALA A 61 -11.54 16.26 6.66
CA ALA A 61 -12.74 15.50 7.02
C ALA A 61 -12.88 15.29 8.55
N GLY A 62 -11.96 15.81 9.37
CA GLY A 62 -11.99 15.70 10.84
C GLY A 62 -11.40 14.41 11.41
N GLY A 63 -10.70 13.61 10.60
CA GLY A 63 -9.95 12.44 11.05
C GLY A 63 -8.45 12.71 11.18
N ARG A 64 -7.68 11.67 11.52
CA ARG A 64 -6.21 11.71 11.53
C ARG A 64 -5.68 10.33 11.21
N ALA A 65 -4.83 10.21 10.20
CA ALA A 65 -4.24 8.94 9.85
C ALA A 65 -3.16 8.53 10.86
N ASN A 66 -3.06 7.23 11.10
CA ASN A 66 -1.86 6.60 11.64
C ASN A 66 -0.76 6.60 10.57
N GLU A 67 0.48 6.87 10.96
CA GLU A 67 1.62 6.93 10.05
C GLU A 67 2.69 5.91 10.43
N GLY A 68 3.14 5.14 9.44
CA GLY A 68 4.15 4.11 9.68
C GLY A 68 3.69 3.05 10.68
N ALA A 69 4.55 2.71 11.64
CA ALA A 69 4.25 1.68 12.65
C ALA A 69 3.51 2.22 13.88
N ASP A 70 3.54 3.54 14.12
CA ASP A 70 2.88 4.15 15.27
C ASP A 70 1.38 4.32 15.00
N LYS A 71 0.56 3.64 15.81
CA LYS A 71 -0.90 3.67 15.74
C LYS A 71 -1.55 4.46 16.88
N SER A 72 -0.76 5.08 17.76
CA SER A 72 -1.25 5.71 18.98
C SER A 72 -1.99 7.04 18.73
N ASN A 73 -1.68 7.69 17.61
CA ASN A 73 -2.17 9.03 17.31
C ASN A 73 -3.35 9.06 16.32
N GLY A 74 -3.81 7.94 15.78
CA GLY A 74 -4.91 7.94 14.80
C GLY A 74 -6.24 8.43 15.37
N LEU A 75 -7.03 9.09 14.52
CA LEU A 75 -8.41 9.48 14.80
C LEU A 75 -9.30 8.96 13.66
N PRO A 76 -10.30 8.11 13.95
CA PRO A 76 -11.30 7.69 12.95
C PRO A 76 -12.03 8.88 12.34
N LEU A 77 -12.55 8.70 11.13
CA LEU A 77 -13.36 9.73 10.48
C LEU A 77 -14.68 9.94 11.24
N PRO A 78 -15.25 11.16 11.25
CA PRO A 78 -16.57 11.39 11.83
C PRO A 78 -17.64 10.44 11.28
N GLY A 79 -18.47 9.91 12.19
CA GLY A 79 -19.49 8.92 11.89
C GLY A 79 -18.97 7.48 11.75
N SER A 80 -17.68 7.23 11.99
CA SER A 80 -17.15 5.86 12.11
C SER A 80 -17.84 5.07 13.21
N SER A 81 -17.98 3.77 12.98
CA SER A 81 -18.59 2.87 13.96
C SER A 81 -17.71 2.77 15.21
N VAL A 82 -18.31 2.46 16.36
CA VAL A 82 -17.54 2.22 17.59
C VAL A 82 -16.55 1.09 17.35
N GLY A 83 -15.27 1.36 17.60
CA GLY A 83 -14.17 0.40 17.40
C GLY A 83 -13.59 0.35 15.98
N GLU A 84 -14.11 1.13 15.03
CA GLU A 84 -13.50 1.25 13.70
C GLU A 84 -12.12 1.91 13.82
N PRO A 85 -11.05 1.31 13.25
CA PRO A 85 -9.71 1.85 13.36
C PRO A 85 -9.60 3.18 12.60
N ALA A 86 -8.69 4.03 13.06
CA ALA A 86 -8.32 5.22 12.30
C ALA A 86 -7.71 4.83 10.93
N PRO A 87 -7.82 5.70 9.90
CA PRO A 87 -7.10 5.56 8.65
C PRO A 87 -5.62 5.22 8.89
N HIS A 88 -5.02 4.35 8.07
CA HIS A 88 -3.60 4.01 8.19
C HIS A 88 -2.87 4.27 6.88
N LEU A 89 -1.82 5.09 6.94
CA LEU A 89 -0.92 5.39 5.84
C LEU A 89 0.45 4.74 6.14
N PRO A 90 0.68 3.49 5.73
CA PRO A 90 1.96 2.84 5.95
C PRO A 90 3.06 3.56 5.14
N ASN A 91 4.23 3.74 5.75
CA ASN A 91 5.41 4.33 5.12
C ASN A 91 6.23 3.31 4.29
N ILE A 92 5.64 2.14 4.04
CA ILE A 92 6.23 1.05 3.27
C ILE A 92 5.51 0.90 1.92
N VAL A 93 6.25 0.61 0.86
CA VAL A 93 5.71 0.22 -0.45
C VAL A 93 6.29 -1.15 -0.76
N HIS A 94 5.43 -2.16 -0.78
CA HIS A 94 5.87 -3.54 -0.95
C HIS A 94 4.81 -4.41 -1.61
N SER A 95 5.23 -5.55 -2.14
CA SER A 95 4.36 -6.67 -2.50
C SER A 95 4.85 -7.86 -1.71
N THR A 96 3.97 -8.48 -0.94
CA THR A 96 4.29 -9.78 -0.35
C THR A 96 4.13 -10.83 -1.45
N ILE A 97 5.12 -11.69 -1.66
CA ILE A 97 5.07 -12.76 -2.68
C ILE A 97 4.75 -14.12 -2.09
N LEU A 98 5.00 -14.27 -0.79
CA LEU A 98 4.77 -15.48 -0.05
C LEU A 98 4.56 -15.09 1.40
N ARG A 99 3.58 -15.70 2.05
CA ARG A 99 3.39 -15.58 3.49
C ARG A 99 3.05 -16.94 4.05
N TRP A 100 3.89 -17.42 4.95
CA TRP A 100 3.59 -18.63 5.70
C TRP A 100 2.63 -18.30 6.84
N PRO A 101 1.70 -19.22 7.18
CA PRO A 101 0.81 -19.07 8.34
C PRO A 101 1.58 -18.91 9.66
N SER A 102 2.77 -19.50 9.73
CA SER A 102 3.74 -19.41 10.84
C SER A 102 5.15 -19.29 10.27
N GLU A 103 6.14 -18.88 11.07
CA GLU A 103 7.54 -18.94 10.59
C GLU A 103 7.89 -20.37 10.13
N PRO A 104 8.67 -20.53 9.04
CA PRO A 104 9.13 -21.84 8.60
C PRO A 104 9.90 -22.55 9.71
N ALA A 105 9.63 -23.84 9.93
CA ALA A 105 10.35 -24.64 10.92
C ALA A 105 11.86 -24.64 10.66
N ASP A 106 12.26 -24.64 9.38
CA ASP A 106 13.64 -24.43 8.96
C ASP A 106 13.86 -23.02 8.40
N ARG A 107 13.88 -22.04 9.30
CA ARG A 107 14.09 -20.63 8.96
C ARG A 107 15.45 -20.39 8.30
N ALA A 108 16.48 -21.19 8.62
CA ALA A 108 17.81 -21.03 8.07
C ALA A 108 17.82 -21.37 6.57
N VAL A 109 17.26 -22.51 6.20
CA VAL A 109 17.14 -22.93 4.80
C VAL A 109 16.27 -21.95 4.01
N ALA A 110 15.14 -21.50 4.57
CA ALA A 110 14.30 -20.50 3.92
C ALA A 110 15.06 -19.18 3.66
N LYS A 111 15.84 -18.72 4.64
CA LYS A 111 16.66 -17.51 4.51
C LYS A 111 17.75 -17.68 3.45
N GLU A 112 18.45 -18.82 3.45
CA GLU A 112 19.48 -19.12 2.45
C GLU A 112 18.89 -19.12 1.03
N ALA A 113 17.74 -19.78 0.83
CA ALA A 113 17.06 -19.79 -0.46
C ALA A 113 16.71 -18.37 -0.95
N PHE A 114 16.18 -17.52 -0.07
CA PHE A 114 15.93 -16.11 -0.39
C PHE A 114 17.22 -15.35 -0.72
N GLN A 115 18.32 -15.61 0.00
CA GLN A 115 19.62 -15.00 -0.27
C GLN A 115 20.20 -15.41 -1.63
N THR A 116 20.03 -16.68 -2.04
CA THR A 116 20.44 -17.15 -3.37
C THR A 116 19.67 -16.44 -4.48
N VAL A 117 18.34 -16.34 -4.35
CA VAL A 117 17.51 -15.59 -5.30
C VAL A 117 17.91 -14.12 -5.32
N ALA A 118 18.08 -13.52 -4.14
CA ALA A 118 18.47 -12.14 -3.97
C ALA A 118 19.81 -11.80 -4.65
N ALA A 119 20.79 -12.71 -4.59
CA ALA A 119 22.12 -12.52 -5.17
C ALA A 119 22.10 -12.47 -6.71
N SER A 120 21.13 -13.13 -7.35
CA SER A 120 20.95 -13.11 -8.81
C SER A 120 19.91 -12.10 -9.29
N TRP A 121 19.24 -11.42 -8.35
CA TRP A 121 18.17 -10.48 -8.67
C TRP A 121 18.71 -9.20 -9.29
N LYS A 122 18.10 -8.80 -10.40
CA LYS A 122 18.29 -7.48 -11.00
C LYS A 122 17.05 -6.64 -10.70
N PRO A 123 17.19 -5.45 -10.09
CA PRO A 123 16.05 -4.57 -9.86
C PRO A 123 15.27 -4.31 -11.15
N ILE A 124 13.94 -4.27 -11.03
CA ILE A 124 13.03 -4.09 -12.15
C ILE A 124 12.32 -2.76 -11.98
N ASP A 125 12.42 -1.88 -12.98
CA ASP A 125 11.64 -0.66 -13.02
C ASP A 125 10.25 -0.98 -13.59
N VAL A 126 9.22 -0.64 -12.81
CA VAL A 126 7.81 -0.88 -13.12
C VAL A 126 7.15 0.47 -13.39
N VAL A 127 6.44 0.56 -14.50
CA VAL A 127 5.59 1.71 -14.82
C VAL A 127 4.21 1.45 -14.26
N VAL A 128 3.74 2.33 -13.39
CA VAL A 128 2.41 2.28 -12.78
C VAL A 128 1.48 3.21 -13.55
N PRO A 129 0.46 2.67 -14.26
CA PRO A 129 -0.40 3.48 -15.12
C PRO A 129 -1.49 4.23 -14.35
N CYS A 130 -1.93 3.71 -13.20
CA CYS A 130 -2.97 4.30 -12.37
C CYS A 130 -2.92 3.73 -10.95
N ALA A 131 -3.63 4.39 -10.03
CA ALA A 131 -3.92 3.88 -8.70
C ALA A 131 -5.40 3.47 -8.61
N ARG A 132 -5.66 2.35 -7.92
CA ARG A 132 -7.00 1.79 -7.73
C ARG A 132 -7.26 1.53 -6.26
N ALA A 133 -8.52 1.69 -5.85
CA ALA A 133 -8.97 1.27 -4.53
C ALA A 133 -9.84 0.03 -4.64
N VAL A 134 -9.73 -0.81 -3.64
CA VAL A 134 -10.32 -2.14 -3.52
C VAL A 134 -10.85 -2.30 -2.11
N ILE A 135 -11.76 -3.25 -1.91
CA ILE A 135 -12.25 -3.62 -0.58
C ILE A 135 -11.88 -5.07 -0.34
N GLU A 136 -11.26 -5.32 0.81
CA GLU A 136 -10.92 -6.65 1.26
C GLU A 136 -11.72 -6.96 2.54
N ASP A 137 -12.48 -8.06 2.51
CA ASP A 137 -13.14 -8.60 3.70
C ASP A 137 -12.20 -9.55 4.48
N VAL A 138 -11.22 -10.12 3.77
CA VAL A 138 -10.15 -10.96 4.32
C VAL A 138 -8.85 -10.41 3.76
N PRO A 139 -7.79 -10.24 4.57
CA PRO A 139 -6.51 -9.73 4.09
C PRO A 139 -5.93 -10.66 3.03
N TYR A 140 -6.15 -10.34 1.77
CA TYR A 140 -5.61 -11.06 0.62
C TYR A 140 -4.65 -10.11 -0.08
N MET A 141 -3.37 -10.46 -0.05
CA MET A 141 -2.31 -9.58 -0.53
C MET A 141 -2.29 -9.40 -2.05
N HIS A 142 -3.15 -10.13 -2.77
CA HIS A 142 -3.33 -10.05 -4.21
C HIS A 142 -4.83 -10.06 -4.52
N ILE A 143 -5.29 -8.98 -5.15
CA ILE A 143 -6.66 -8.85 -5.63
C ILE A 143 -6.64 -8.92 -7.15
N ALA A 144 -7.63 -9.61 -7.73
CA ALA A 144 -7.79 -9.65 -9.16
C ALA A 144 -8.06 -8.23 -9.70
N CYS A 145 -7.41 -7.91 -10.81
CA CYS A 145 -7.53 -6.60 -11.44
C CYS A 145 -8.75 -6.58 -12.37
N ASP A 146 -9.95 -6.63 -11.81
CA ASP A 146 -11.22 -6.68 -12.54
C ASP A 146 -12.31 -5.79 -11.90
N ASP A 147 -13.42 -5.64 -12.62
CA ASP A 147 -14.53 -4.78 -12.24
C ASP A 147 -15.31 -5.28 -11.01
N GLU A 148 -15.13 -6.55 -10.63
CA GLU A 148 -15.78 -7.10 -9.42
C GLU A 148 -15.09 -6.62 -8.14
N HIS A 149 -13.79 -6.35 -8.21
CA HIS A 149 -12.98 -6.00 -7.04
C HIS A 149 -12.61 -4.52 -6.93
N ILE A 150 -12.55 -3.80 -8.06
CA ILE A 150 -12.16 -2.39 -8.10
C ILE A 150 -13.36 -1.50 -7.75
N VAL A 151 -13.23 -0.68 -6.70
CA VAL A 151 -14.32 0.20 -6.24
C VAL A 151 -14.10 1.69 -6.56
N TRP A 152 -12.90 2.04 -7.02
CA TRP A 152 -12.49 3.39 -7.42
C TRP A 152 -11.16 3.35 -8.20
N GLU A 153 -10.96 4.29 -9.12
CA GLU A 153 -9.72 4.45 -9.91
C GLU A 153 -9.34 5.93 -10.03
N SER A 154 -8.04 6.22 -10.05
CA SER A 154 -7.49 7.58 -10.17
C SER A 154 -7.57 8.19 -11.58
N GLU A 155 -8.29 7.54 -12.50
CA GLU A 155 -8.23 7.68 -13.96
C GLU A 155 -6.90 7.19 -14.56
N ALA A 156 -6.98 6.35 -15.59
CA ALA A 156 -5.89 6.08 -16.53
C ALA A 156 -5.79 7.24 -17.54
N PRO A 157 -4.59 7.50 -18.12
CA PRO A 157 -4.39 8.56 -19.11
C PRO A 157 -5.32 8.45 -20.33
#